data_AF-A0AAV5ZDA4-F1
#
_entry.id   AF-A0AAV5ZDA4-F1
#
_cell.length_a   1.000
_cell.length_b   1.000
_cell.length_c   1.000
_cell.angle_alpha   90.00
_cell.angle_beta   90.00
_cell.angle_gamma   90.00
#
_symmetry.space_group_name_H-M   'P 1'
#
loop_
_entity.id
_entity.type
_entity.pdbx_description
1 polymer ?
#
loop_
_entity_poly.entity_id
_entity_poly.type
_entity_poly.pdbx_seq_one_letter_code
_entity_poly.pdbx_strand_id
1 'polypeptide(L)'
;MTRRTWQPWLLNAAAGVLVLLVLAPFLWLLQMSLKPPAEIFAFPPSLRFVPTLEHYRAIWDSAFRRSFANSAVVGVVSTALALLIGVPGAYALSRARSRAVGRLNLWILGSRMAPPIAFTIPYFLVYRHLGLLDTRTGLVIIYLTFNLSLVVWLMRSFFDATPRTLEEAAWIDGASLGQGFLRVVLPLSAPGLAATAILCFLYAWNDFFFALILTRTQAMTAPVAVVNFMNYEGWEWGKIA
;
A
#
# COMPACT_ATOMS: atom_id res chain seq x y z
N MET A 1 -42.97 17.83 -5.37
CA MET A 1 -41.53 17.68 -5.03
C MET A 1 -41.23 18.49 -3.78
N THR A 2 -41.48 17.94 -2.60
CA THR A 2 -41.15 18.58 -1.31
C THR A 2 -39.93 17.87 -0.72
N ARG A 3 -38.74 18.44 -0.92
CA ARG A 3 -37.54 17.99 -0.21
C ARG A 3 -37.76 18.27 1.28
N ARG A 4 -37.96 17.21 2.06
CA ARG A 4 -38.23 17.28 3.51
C ARG A 4 -36.97 17.83 4.18
N THR A 5 -37.03 19.05 4.69
CA THR A 5 -35.91 19.84 5.24
C THR A 5 -35.17 19.18 6.43
N TRP A 6 -35.72 18.11 6.99
CA TRP A 6 -35.15 17.30 8.08
C TRP A 6 -34.21 16.17 7.60
N GLN A 7 -34.28 15.77 6.32
CA GLN A 7 -33.40 14.75 5.73
C GLN A 7 -31.90 15.06 5.86
N PRO A 8 -31.39 16.29 5.63
CA PRO A 8 -29.95 16.56 5.73
C PRO A 8 -29.42 16.44 7.16
N TRP A 9 -30.19 16.84 8.18
CA TRP A 9 -29.77 16.76 9.58
C TRP A 9 -29.67 15.32 10.08
N LEU A 10 -30.64 14.47 9.71
CA LEU A 10 -30.61 13.05 10.04
C LEU A 10 -29.46 12.32 9.33
N LEU A 11 -29.20 12.66 8.05
CA LEU A 11 -28.07 12.11 7.31
C LEU A 11 -26.72 12.54 7.90
N ASN A 12 -26.58 13.81 8.30
CA ASN A 12 -25.37 14.31 8.95
C ASN A 12 -25.15 13.67 10.32
N ALA A 13 -26.21 13.50 11.11
CA ALA A 13 -26.13 12.81 12.41
C ALA A 13 -25.74 11.34 12.23
N ALA A 14 -26.35 10.64 11.28
CA ALA A 14 -25.99 9.25 10.95
C ALA A 14 -24.53 9.14 10.47
N ALA A 15 -24.08 10.06 9.62
CA ALA A 15 -22.69 10.14 9.18
C ALA A 15 -21.75 10.41 10.36
N GLY A 16 -22.11 11.29 11.29
CA GLY A 16 -21.33 11.56 12.50
C GLY A 16 -21.19 10.33 13.41
N VAL A 17 -22.28 9.61 13.64
CA VAL A 17 -22.26 8.35 14.39
C VAL A 17 -21.38 7.31 13.69
N LEU A 18 -21.51 7.18 12.37
CA LEU A 18 -20.68 6.27 11.59
C LEU A 18 -19.19 6.61 11.69
N VAL A 19 -18.82 7.89 11.60
CA VAL A 19 -17.44 8.35 11.77
C VAL A 19 -16.92 7.98 13.16
N LEU A 20 -17.71 8.21 14.21
CA LEU A 20 -17.31 7.83 15.58
C LEU A 20 -17.13 6.32 15.73
N LEU A 21 -18.01 5.51 15.16
CA LEU A 21 -17.89 4.04 15.19
C LEU A 21 -16.64 3.55 14.45
N VAL A 22 -16.33 4.14 13.29
CA VAL A 22 -15.13 3.80 12.51
C VAL A 22 -13.86 4.24 13.24
N LEU A 23 -13.86 5.42 13.87
CA LEU A 23 -12.70 5.96 14.59
C LEU A 23 -12.51 5.36 15.98
N ALA A 24 -13.55 4.80 16.61
CA ALA A 24 -13.49 4.25 17.96
C ALA A 24 -12.28 3.31 18.21
N PRO A 25 -12.00 2.28 17.38
CA PRO A 25 -10.83 1.41 17.61
C PRO A 25 -9.50 2.17 17.47
N PHE A 26 -9.39 3.14 16.56
CA PHE A 26 -8.18 3.95 16.40
C PHE A 26 -7.96 4.92 17.57
N LEU A 27 -9.04 5.50 18.09
CA LEU A 27 -8.99 6.35 19.28
C LEU A 27 -8.61 5.52 20.53
N TRP A 28 -9.03 4.27 20.59
CA TRP A 28 -8.63 3.33 21.64
C TRP A 28 -7.13 3.01 21.57
N LEU A 29 -6.61 2.73 20.38
CA LEU A 29 -5.15 2.55 20.19
C LEU A 29 -4.38 3.82 20.56
N LEU A 30 -4.82 4.99 20.09
CA LEU A 30 -4.21 6.27 20.45
C LEU A 30 -4.21 6.52 21.96
N GLN A 31 -5.26 6.09 22.66
CA GLN A 31 -5.29 6.16 24.11
C GLN A 31 -4.25 5.22 24.75
N MET A 32 -4.16 3.97 24.27
CA MET A 32 -3.18 3.00 24.78
C MET A 32 -1.73 3.45 24.54
N SER A 33 -1.44 4.07 23.39
CA SER A 33 -0.09 4.54 23.04
C SER A 33 0.40 5.71 23.90
N LEU A 34 -0.51 6.41 24.59
CA LEU A 34 -0.23 7.55 25.46
C LEU A 34 -0.32 7.21 26.96
N LYS A 35 -0.78 6.01 27.32
CA LYS A 35 -0.94 5.59 28.72
C LYS A 35 0.37 5.03 29.31
N PRO A 36 0.66 5.31 30.59
CA PRO A 36 1.70 4.58 31.32
C PRO A 36 1.44 3.06 31.29
N PRO A 37 2.46 2.19 31.20
CA PRO A 37 2.29 0.73 31.08
C PRO A 37 1.36 0.11 32.13
N ALA A 38 1.43 0.59 33.38
CA ALA A 38 0.63 0.09 34.50
C ALA A 38 -0.87 0.40 34.37
N GLU A 39 -1.25 1.45 33.63
CA GLU A 39 -2.64 1.89 33.48
C GLU A 39 -3.35 1.29 32.26
N ILE A 40 -2.60 0.66 31.33
CA ILE A 40 -3.16 0.09 30.10
C ILE A 40 -4.19 -1.02 30.41
N PHE A 41 -3.94 -1.81 31.44
CA PHE A 41 -4.81 -2.91 31.87
C PHE A 41 -5.68 -2.59 33.09
N ALA A 42 -5.77 -1.30 33.48
CA ALA A 42 -6.58 -0.91 34.63
C ALA A 42 -8.07 -1.23 34.39
N PHE A 43 -8.73 -1.80 35.41
CA PHE A 43 -10.17 -2.09 35.39
C PHE A 43 -10.88 -1.39 36.57
N PRO A 44 -11.90 -0.55 36.33
CA PRO A 44 -12.44 -0.14 35.02
C PRO A 44 -11.45 0.72 34.20
N PRO A 45 -11.56 0.76 32.85
CA PRO A 45 -10.64 1.52 32.02
C PRO A 45 -10.59 3.01 32.42
N SER A 46 -9.42 3.49 32.83
CA SER A 46 -9.24 4.90 33.15
C SER A 46 -9.29 5.74 31.88
N LEU A 47 -10.27 6.64 31.76
CA LEU A 47 -10.28 7.65 30.69
C LEU A 47 -9.43 8.87 31.05
N ARG A 48 -9.08 9.03 32.33
CA ARG A 48 -8.21 10.08 32.86
C ARG A 48 -6.89 9.46 33.25
N PHE A 49 -5.83 9.82 32.53
CA PHE A 49 -4.45 9.41 32.76
C PHE A 49 -3.55 10.60 32.45
N VAL A 50 -2.29 10.57 32.91
CA VAL A 50 -1.29 11.56 32.52
C VAL A 50 -0.64 11.07 31.21
N PRO A 51 -0.82 11.77 30.08
CA PRO A 51 -0.27 11.33 28.81
C PRO A 51 1.26 11.29 28.86
N THR A 52 1.86 10.21 28.35
CA THR A 52 3.31 10.05 28.26
C THR A 52 3.72 9.72 26.82
N LEU A 53 4.98 10.02 26.49
CA LEU A 53 5.60 9.65 25.20
C LEU A 53 6.64 8.54 25.38
N GLU A 54 6.53 7.78 26.47
CA GLU A 54 7.49 6.74 26.84
C GLU A 54 7.59 5.66 25.76
N HIS A 55 6.44 5.16 25.29
CA HIS A 55 6.37 4.14 24.23
C HIS A 55 7.01 4.62 22.93
N TYR A 56 6.72 5.85 22.51
CA TYR A 56 7.31 6.45 21.31
C TYR A 56 8.83 6.57 21.39
N ARG A 57 9.37 7.01 22.53
CA ARG A 57 10.85 7.08 22.75
C ARG A 57 11.46 5.68 22.74
N ALA A 58 10.85 4.74 23.46
CA ALA A 58 11.32 3.36 23.52
C ALA A 58 11.34 2.68 22.14
N ILE A 59 10.32 2.91 21.29
CA ILE A 59 10.29 2.41 19.91
C ILE A 59 11.38 3.09 19.07
N TRP A 60 11.52 4.41 19.17
CA TRP A 60 12.46 5.17 18.36
C TRP A 60 13.93 4.82 18.62
N ASP A 61 14.25 4.46 19.87
CA ASP A 61 15.59 4.03 20.29
C ASP A 61 15.82 2.53 20.05
N SER A 62 14.78 1.78 19.70
CA SER A 62 14.86 0.35 19.39
C SER A 62 15.23 0.04 17.93
N ALA A 63 15.41 -1.25 17.63
CA ALA A 63 15.58 -1.74 16.26
C ALA A 63 14.39 -1.41 15.34
N PHE A 64 13.21 -1.10 15.89
CA PHE A 64 12.01 -0.76 15.11
C PHE A 64 12.22 0.45 14.20
N ARG A 65 13.02 1.45 14.63
CA ARG A 65 13.36 2.60 13.78
C ARG A 65 13.96 2.19 12.44
N ARG A 66 14.82 1.16 12.44
CA ARG A 66 15.40 0.60 11.20
C ARG A 66 14.32 -0.10 10.37
N SER A 67 13.46 -0.88 11.01
CA SER A 67 12.38 -1.59 10.32
C SER A 67 11.33 -0.66 9.70
N PHE A 68 11.03 0.45 10.37
CA PHE A 68 10.20 1.53 9.83
C PHE A 68 10.83 2.17 8.58
N ALA A 69 12.13 2.50 8.66
CA ALA A 69 12.86 3.03 7.50
C ALA A 69 12.93 2.01 6.36
N ASN A 70 13.11 0.72 6.66
CA ASN A 70 13.08 -0.36 5.66
C ASN A 70 11.72 -0.40 4.94
N SER A 71 10.60 -0.41 5.68
CA SER A 71 9.25 -0.36 5.10
C SER A 71 9.04 0.85 4.20
N ALA A 72 9.45 2.04 4.66
CA ALA A 72 9.31 3.26 3.87
C ALA A 72 10.13 3.20 2.57
N VAL A 73 11.41 2.82 2.67
CA VAL A 73 12.31 2.74 1.51
C VAL A 73 11.82 1.68 0.53
N VAL A 74 11.54 0.47 1.00
CA VAL A 74 11.09 -0.63 0.15
C VAL A 74 9.73 -0.32 -0.48
N GLY A 75 8.79 0.25 0.28
CA GLY A 75 7.47 0.64 -0.22
C GLY A 75 7.53 1.72 -1.29
N VAL A 76 8.30 2.78 -1.07
CA VAL A 76 8.46 3.88 -2.03
C VAL A 76 9.20 3.42 -3.28
N VAL A 77 10.33 2.72 -3.14
CA VAL A 77 11.16 2.30 -4.28
C VAL A 77 10.42 1.27 -5.13
N SER A 78 9.78 0.27 -4.52
CA SER A 78 9.00 -0.73 -5.28
C SER A 78 7.82 -0.10 -6.00
N THR A 79 7.12 0.86 -5.37
CA THR A 79 6.03 1.61 -6.00
C THR A 79 6.51 2.45 -7.18
N ALA A 80 7.59 3.22 -6.99
CA ALA A 80 8.16 4.04 -8.05
C ALA A 80 8.60 3.20 -9.26
N LEU A 81 9.28 2.08 -9.03
CA LEU A 81 9.68 1.16 -10.08
C LEU A 81 8.48 0.50 -10.77
N ALA A 82 7.47 0.09 -10.01
CA ALA A 82 6.26 -0.49 -10.57
C ALA A 82 5.50 0.51 -11.46
N LEU A 83 5.42 1.77 -11.06
CA LEU A 83 4.82 2.83 -11.88
C LEU A 83 5.67 3.13 -13.12
N LEU A 84 6.98 3.26 -12.96
CA LEU A 84 7.91 3.56 -14.05
C LEU A 84 7.82 2.53 -15.19
N ILE A 85 7.67 1.25 -14.84
CA ILE A 85 7.60 0.14 -15.80
C ILE A 85 6.15 -0.11 -16.23
N GLY A 86 5.23 -0.15 -15.27
CA GLY A 86 3.84 -0.55 -15.47
C GLY A 86 2.99 0.50 -16.18
N VAL A 87 3.25 1.79 -15.98
CA VAL A 87 2.45 2.86 -16.60
C VAL A 87 2.65 2.88 -18.13
N PRO A 88 3.87 2.87 -18.69
CA PRO A 88 4.06 2.75 -20.14
C PRO A 88 3.50 1.43 -20.69
N GLY A 89 3.68 0.32 -19.94
CA GLY A 89 3.13 -0.98 -20.32
C GLY A 89 1.60 -0.98 -20.40
N ALA A 90 0.93 -0.35 -19.42
CA ALA A 90 -0.51 -0.19 -19.41
C ALA A 90 -1.01 0.66 -20.58
N TYR A 91 -0.30 1.73 -20.93
CA TYR A 91 -0.63 2.57 -22.08
C TYR A 91 -0.54 1.79 -23.38
N ALA A 92 0.56 1.07 -23.61
CA ALA A 92 0.73 0.22 -24.78
C ALA A 92 -0.39 -0.83 -24.89
N LEU A 93 -0.75 -1.47 -23.77
CA LEU A 93 -1.81 -2.49 -23.72
C LEU A 93 -3.22 -1.93 -23.87
N SER A 94 -3.49 -0.69 -23.43
CA SER A 94 -4.76 0.03 -23.64
C SER A 94 -4.96 0.37 -25.11
N ARG A 95 -3.90 0.83 -25.79
CA ARG A 95 -4.00 1.30 -27.17
C ARG A 95 -3.93 0.16 -28.19
N ALA A 96 -3.24 -0.94 -27.88
CA ALA A 96 -3.16 -2.11 -28.73
C ALA A 96 -4.52 -2.83 -28.91
N ARG A 97 -4.84 -3.18 -30.17
CA ARG A 97 -6.05 -3.93 -30.54
C ARG A 97 -5.66 -5.32 -31.06
N SER A 98 -5.48 -6.29 -30.16
CA SER A 98 -5.22 -7.68 -30.55
C SER A 98 -5.80 -8.69 -29.56
N ARG A 99 -6.16 -9.89 -30.05
CA ARG A 99 -6.58 -11.00 -29.18
C ARG A 99 -5.48 -11.42 -28.20
N ALA A 100 -4.21 -11.20 -28.56
CA ALA A 100 -3.07 -11.48 -27.69
C ALA A 100 -3.04 -10.57 -26.46
N VAL A 101 -3.43 -9.30 -26.60
CA VAL A 101 -3.54 -8.34 -25.48
C VAL A 101 -4.60 -8.80 -24.48
N GLY A 102 -5.75 -9.27 -24.96
CA GLY A 102 -6.80 -9.82 -24.10
C GLY A 102 -6.30 -11.01 -23.26
N ARG A 103 -5.58 -11.95 -23.89
CA ARG A 103 -4.95 -13.09 -23.19
C ARG A 103 -3.90 -12.62 -22.18
N LEU A 104 -3.05 -11.67 -22.54
CA LEU A 104 -2.02 -11.16 -21.64
C LEU A 104 -2.63 -10.48 -20.41
N ASN A 105 -3.70 -9.70 -20.56
CA ASN A 105 -4.40 -9.13 -19.41
C ASN A 105 -4.95 -10.21 -18.46
N LEU A 106 -5.56 -11.26 -19.02
CA LEU A 106 -6.08 -12.38 -18.23
C LEU A 106 -4.94 -13.09 -17.48
N TRP A 107 -3.78 -13.27 -18.10
CA TRP A 107 -2.59 -13.81 -17.45
C TRP A 107 -2.06 -12.90 -16.32
N ILE A 108 -1.96 -11.59 -16.57
CA ILE A 108 -1.52 -10.62 -15.56
C ILE A 108 -2.47 -10.64 -14.36
N LEU A 109 -3.77 -10.59 -14.60
CA LEU A 109 -4.80 -10.66 -13.55
C LEU A 109 -4.76 -12.01 -12.81
N GLY A 110 -4.70 -13.12 -13.54
CA GLY A 110 -4.66 -14.47 -12.97
C GLY A 110 -3.45 -14.68 -12.06
N SER A 111 -2.27 -14.17 -12.47
CA SER A 111 -1.06 -14.25 -11.65
C SER A 111 -1.17 -13.54 -10.30
N ARG A 112 -1.98 -12.47 -10.22
CA ARG A 112 -2.22 -11.72 -8.98
C ARG A 112 -3.19 -12.43 -8.03
N MET A 113 -4.10 -13.26 -8.54
CA MET A 113 -5.07 -14.00 -7.73
C MET A 113 -4.45 -15.24 -7.07
N ALA A 114 -3.26 -15.63 -7.51
CA ALA A 114 -2.57 -16.78 -6.95
C ALA A 114 -2.15 -16.48 -5.50
N PRO A 115 -2.37 -17.41 -4.55
CA PRO A 115 -2.10 -17.15 -3.14
C PRO A 115 -0.58 -16.99 -2.92
N PRO A 116 -0.12 -15.87 -2.35
CA PRO A 116 1.31 -15.61 -2.11
C PRO A 116 2.02 -16.76 -1.39
N ILE A 117 1.32 -17.41 -0.44
CA ILE A 117 1.84 -18.51 0.36
C ILE A 117 2.25 -19.73 -0.47
N ALA A 118 1.63 -19.98 -1.62
CA ALA A 118 1.99 -21.11 -2.48
C ALA A 118 3.38 -20.93 -3.13
N PHE A 119 3.84 -19.70 -3.29
CA PHE A 119 5.12 -19.39 -3.92
C PHE A 119 6.25 -19.16 -2.92
N THR A 120 5.97 -19.29 -1.63
CA THR A 120 6.93 -19.07 -0.54
C THR A 120 8.23 -19.85 -0.72
N ILE A 121 8.12 -21.19 -0.82
CA ILE A 121 9.28 -22.08 -0.87
C ILE A 121 10.10 -21.82 -2.15
N PRO A 122 9.49 -21.74 -3.35
CA PRO A 122 10.22 -21.38 -4.57
C PRO A 122 10.95 -20.05 -4.45
N TYR A 123 10.29 -18.99 -4.00
CA TYR A 123 10.94 -17.67 -3.86
C TYR A 123 12.06 -17.70 -2.84
N PHE A 124 11.86 -18.35 -1.69
CA PHE A 124 12.89 -18.49 -0.67
C PHE A 124 14.15 -19.18 -1.22
N LEU A 125 13.99 -20.30 -1.97
CA LEU A 125 15.11 -21.01 -2.56
C LEU A 125 15.85 -20.15 -3.59
N VAL A 126 15.12 -19.48 -4.50
CA VAL A 126 15.73 -18.58 -5.49
C VAL A 126 16.49 -17.45 -4.81
N TYR A 127 15.89 -16.80 -3.81
CA TYR A 127 16.51 -15.68 -3.09
C TYR A 127 17.71 -16.12 -2.28
N ARG A 128 17.68 -17.34 -1.74
CA ARG A 128 18.83 -17.97 -1.08
C ARG A 128 19.98 -18.15 -2.06
N HIS A 129 19.71 -18.72 -3.25
CA HIS A 129 20.74 -18.96 -4.26
C HIS A 129 21.33 -17.66 -4.82
N LEU A 130 20.51 -16.61 -4.97
CA LEU A 130 20.94 -15.31 -5.46
C LEU A 130 21.55 -14.40 -4.38
N GLY A 131 21.57 -14.83 -3.10
CA GLY A 131 22.06 -14.01 -2.00
C GLY A 131 21.19 -12.79 -1.68
N LEU A 132 19.90 -12.83 -2.02
CA LEU A 132 18.95 -11.73 -1.82
C LEU A 132 18.19 -11.80 -0.49
N LEU A 133 18.41 -12.83 0.31
CA LEU A 133 17.81 -12.95 1.65
C LEU A 133 18.29 -11.85 2.59
N ASP A 134 17.37 -11.33 3.40
CA ASP A 134 17.59 -10.23 4.34
C ASP A 134 18.16 -8.96 3.69
N THR A 135 17.78 -8.69 2.43
CA THR A 135 18.15 -7.46 1.70
C THR A 135 16.94 -6.63 1.29
N ARG A 136 17.09 -5.30 1.30
CA ARG A 136 16.07 -4.36 0.79
C ARG A 136 15.82 -4.58 -0.70
N THR A 137 16.88 -4.88 -1.46
CA THR A 137 16.80 -5.14 -2.90
C THR A 137 15.93 -6.35 -3.20
N GLY A 138 16.09 -7.44 -2.44
CA GLY A 138 15.22 -8.60 -2.54
C GLY A 138 13.75 -8.23 -2.33
N LEU A 139 13.44 -7.47 -1.27
CA LEU A 139 12.06 -7.03 -1.02
C LEU A 139 11.50 -6.13 -2.13
N VAL A 140 12.32 -5.21 -2.67
CA VAL A 140 11.90 -4.36 -3.79
C VAL A 140 11.55 -5.19 -5.02
N ILE A 141 12.33 -6.22 -5.35
CA ILE A 141 12.09 -7.09 -6.51
C ILE A 141 10.80 -7.90 -6.36
N ILE A 142 10.57 -8.50 -5.19
CA ILE A 142 9.35 -9.29 -4.96
C ILE A 142 8.11 -8.40 -5.01
N TYR A 143 8.15 -7.23 -4.36
CA TYR A 143 7.02 -6.28 -4.37
C TYR A 143 6.78 -5.68 -5.75
N LEU A 144 7.83 -5.42 -6.52
CA LEU A 144 7.71 -5.00 -7.92
C LEU A 144 6.89 -6.01 -8.73
N THR A 145 7.15 -7.30 -8.58
CA THR A 145 6.44 -8.36 -9.31
C THR A 145 4.93 -8.29 -9.10
N PHE A 146 4.50 -8.15 -7.84
CA PHE A 146 3.07 -8.09 -7.51
C PHE A 146 2.45 -6.72 -7.82
N ASN A 147 3.17 -5.62 -7.57
CA ASN A 147 2.67 -4.27 -7.85
C ASN A 147 2.56 -4.02 -9.36
N LEU A 148 3.42 -4.60 -10.18
CA LEU A 148 3.37 -4.41 -11.64
C LEU A 148 2.03 -4.85 -12.22
N SER A 149 1.49 -6.00 -11.77
CA SER A 149 0.17 -6.48 -12.18
C SER A 149 -0.96 -5.50 -11.82
N LEU A 150 -0.88 -4.90 -10.63
CA LEU A 150 -1.84 -3.91 -10.14
C LEU A 150 -1.77 -2.61 -10.95
N VAL A 151 -0.55 -2.10 -11.17
CA VAL A 151 -0.31 -0.89 -11.95
C VAL A 151 -0.87 -1.07 -13.36
N VAL A 152 -0.52 -2.17 -14.02
CA VAL A 152 -0.98 -2.42 -15.40
C VAL A 152 -2.49 -2.48 -15.47
N TRP A 153 -3.13 -3.19 -14.53
CA TRP A 153 -4.58 -3.33 -14.53
C TRP A 153 -5.31 -2.00 -14.26
N LEU A 154 -4.92 -1.26 -13.22
CA LEU A 154 -5.56 0.00 -12.86
C LEU A 154 -5.32 1.08 -13.90
N MET A 155 -4.07 1.32 -14.29
CA MET A 155 -3.73 2.39 -15.23
C MET A 155 -4.33 2.15 -16.61
N ARG A 156 -4.44 0.89 -17.03
CA ARG A 156 -5.13 0.56 -18.28
C ARG A 156 -6.57 1.03 -18.25
N SER A 157 -7.30 0.84 -17.15
CA SER A 157 -8.70 1.30 -17.04
C SER A 157 -8.81 2.82 -17.15
N PHE A 158 -7.86 3.58 -16.60
CA PHE A 158 -7.82 5.04 -16.73
C PHE A 158 -7.48 5.49 -18.15
N PHE A 159 -6.53 4.81 -18.81
CA PHE A 159 -6.19 5.10 -20.20
C PHE A 159 -7.33 4.74 -21.17
N ASP A 160 -8.03 3.63 -20.93
CA ASP A 160 -9.20 3.22 -21.73
C ASP A 160 -10.35 4.23 -21.60
N ALA A 161 -10.50 4.90 -20.45
CA ALA A 161 -11.48 5.96 -20.25
C ALA A 161 -11.12 7.29 -20.94
N THR A 162 -9.84 7.51 -21.26
CA THR A 162 -9.39 8.72 -21.95
C THR A 162 -9.74 8.64 -23.44
N PRO A 163 -10.49 9.61 -24.01
CA PRO A 163 -10.88 9.59 -25.42
C PRO A 163 -9.66 9.56 -26.35
N ARG A 164 -9.65 8.64 -27.31
CA ARG A 164 -8.56 8.50 -28.31
C ARG A 164 -8.42 9.74 -29.20
N THR A 165 -9.52 10.48 -29.40
CA THR A 165 -9.55 11.70 -30.22
C THR A 165 -8.61 12.79 -29.70
N LEU A 166 -8.32 12.83 -28.40
CA LEU A 166 -7.37 13.79 -27.82
C LEU A 166 -5.92 13.47 -28.21
N GLU A 167 -5.58 12.19 -28.36
CA GLU A 167 -4.27 11.77 -28.83
C GLU A 167 -4.12 12.00 -30.34
N GLU A 168 -5.18 11.68 -31.10
CA GLU A 168 -5.21 11.91 -32.55
C GLU A 168 -5.06 13.40 -32.88
N ALA A 169 -5.71 14.29 -32.12
CA ALA A 169 -5.53 15.73 -32.24
C ALA A 169 -4.07 16.15 -31.99
N ALA A 170 -3.44 15.62 -30.94
CA ALA A 170 -2.03 15.90 -30.66
C ALA A 170 -1.09 15.43 -31.79
N TRP A 171 -1.38 14.29 -32.43
CA TRP A 171 -0.60 13.81 -33.57
C TRP A 171 -0.77 14.67 -34.81
N ILE A 172 -1.98 15.21 -35.04
CA ILE A 172 -2.23 16.19 -36.11
C ILE A 172 -1.44 17.49 -35.86
N ASP A 173 -1.30 17.90 -34.60
CA ASP A 173 -0.47 19.04 -34.17
C ASP A 173 1.05 18.74 -34.21
N GLY A 174 1.46 17.55 -34.69
CA GLY A 174 2.85 17.16 -34.88
C GLY A 174 3.51 16.51 -33.65
N ALA A 175 2.75 16.17 -32.61
CA ALA A 175 3.29 15.44 -31.47
C ALA A 175 3.62 13.98 -31.84
N SER A 176 4.76 13.48 -31.39
CA SER A 176 5.08 12.04 -31.50
C SER A 176 4.21 11.20 -30.56
N LEU A 177 4.18 9.87 -30.75
CA LEU A 177 3.44 8.95 -29.88
C LEU A 177 3.82 9.12 -28.39
N GLY A 178 5.12 9.21 -28.09
CA GLY A 178 5.60 9.43 -26.73
C GLY A 178 5.25 10.81 -26.18
N GLN A 179 5.24 11.84 -27.03
CA GLN A 179 4.80 13.18 -26.62
C GLN A 179 3.29 13.23 -26.34
N GLY A 180 2.46 12.58 -27.17
CA GLY A 180 1.03 12.44 -26.91
C GLY A 180 0.76 11.74 -25.59
N PHE A 181 1.48 10.64 -25.32
CA PHE A 181 1.40 9.95 -24.02
C PHE A 181 1.79 10.86 -22.85
N LEU A 182 2.99 11.46 -22.88
CA LEU A 182 3.53 12.23 -21.76
C LEU A 182 2.83 13.58 -21.53
N ARG A 183 2.36 14.24 -22.58
CA ARG A 183 1.79 15.61 -22.51
C ARG A 183 0.27 15.64 -22.51
N VAL A 184 -0.41 14.59 -22.96
CA VAL A 184 -1.88 14.55 -23.05
C VAL A 184 -2.45 13.45 -22.16
N VAL A 185 -2.11 12.18 -22.44
CA VAL A 185 -2.77 11.04 -21.78
C VAL A 185 -2.40 10.94 -20.30
N LEU A 186 -1.10 11.03 -19.99
CA LEU A 186 -0.59 10.86 -18.64
C LEU A 186 -1.10 11.95 -17.68
N PRO A 187 -1.09 13.26 -18.03
CA PRO A 187 -1.68 14.31 -17.18
C PRO A 187 -3.19 14.16 -16.99
N LEU A 188 -3.94 13.78 -18.03
CA LEU A 188 -5.38 13.53 -17.92
C LEU A 188 -5.69 12.34 -17.00
N SER A 189 -4.78 11.37 -16.94
CA SER A 189 -4.87 10.19 -16.08
C SER A 189 -4.20 10.38 -14.71
N ALA A 190 -3.73 11.59 -14.37
CA ALA A 190 -3.00 11.87 -13.13
C ALA A 190 -3.77 11.49 -11.84
N PRO A 191 -5.10 11.68 -11.73
CA PRO A 191 -5.85 11.19 -10.56
C PRO A 191 -5.78 9.66 -10.42
N GLY A 192 -5.82 8.94 -11.54
CA GLY A 192 -5.66 7.49 -11.58
C GLY A 192 -4.25 7.03 -11.24
N LEU A 193 -3.23 7.77 -11.70
CA LEU A 193 -1.84 7.54 -11.34
C LEU A 193 -1.61 7.71 -9.84
N ALA A 194 -2.15 8.77 -9.24
CA ALA A 194 -2.05 9.02 -7.80
C ALA A 194 -2.75 7.92 -6.99
N ALA A 195 -3.97 7.54 -7.36
CA ALA A 195 -4.69 6.44 -6.70
C ALA A 195 -3.91 5.10 -6.81
N THR A 196 -3.37 4.81 -7.98
CA THR A 196 -2.56 3.60 -8.23
C THR A 196 -1.29 3.61 -7.39
N ALA A 197 -0.59 4.75 -7.29
CA ALA A 197 0.61 4.92 -6.49
C ALA A 197 0.33 4.66 -5.00
N ILE A 198 -0.73 5.27 -4.46
CA ILE A 198 -1.14 5.09 -3.06
C ILE A 198 -1.45 3.62 -2.78
N LEU A 199 -2.20 2.95 -3.66
CA LEU A 199 -2.52 1.54 -3.49
C LEU A 199 -1.27 0.66 -3.56
N CYS A 200 -0.35 0.89 -4.50
CA CYS A 200 0.90 0.13 -4.60
C CYS A 200 1.75 0.28 -3.34
N PHE A 201 1.86 1.50 -2.82
CA PHE A 201 2.57 1.77 -1.57
C PHE A 201 1.89 1.08 -0.40
N LEU A 202 0.56 1.16 -0.30
CA LEU A 202 -0.23 0.51 0.74
C LEU A 202 -0.02 -1.01 0.74
N TYR A 203 -0.02 -1.65 -0.44
CA TYR A 203 0.23 -3.08 -0.56
C TYR A 203 1.65 -3.46 -0.14
N ALA A 204 2.67 -2.72 -0.59
CA ALA A 204 4.06 -2.97 -0.23
C ALA A 204 4.33 -2.70 1.26
N TRP A 205 3.69 -1.67 1.83
CA TRP A 205 3.82 -1.31 3.24
C TRP A 205 3.19 -2.35 4.17
N ASN A 206 2.01 -2.87 3.79
CA ASN A 206 1.26 -3.84 4.60
C ASN A 206 1.68 -5.30 4.37
N ASP A 207 2.60 -5.57 3.45
CA ASP A 207 3.07 -6.93 3.26
C ASP A 207 3.81 -7.42 4.50
N PHE A 208 3.19 -8.40 5.15
CA PHE A 208 3.76 -9.12 6.27
C PHE A 208 4.43 -10.42 5.81
N PHE A 209 3.82 -11.11 4.85
CA PHE A 209 4.12 -12.51 4.58
C PHE A 209 5.47 -12.71 3.90
N PHE A 210 5.75 -12.00 2.79
CA PHE A 210 7.05 -12.12 2.14
C PHE A 210 8.16 -11.51 2.99
N ALA A 211 7.88 -10.39 3.67
CA ALA A 211 8.83 -9.81 4.60
C ALA A 211 9.24 -10.79 5.71
N LEU A 212 8.28 -11.50 6.32
CA LEU A 212 8.54 -12.46 7.39
C LEU A 212 9.47 -13.59 6.93
N ILE A 213 9.28 -14.08 5.70
CA ILE A 213 10.01 -15.25 5.20
C ILE A 213 11.38 -14.88 4.60
N LEU A 214 11.46 -13.73 3.94
CA LEU A 214 12.66 -13.33 3.19
C LEU A 214 13.63 -12.49 4.03
N THR A 215 13.23 -11.98 5.19
CA THR A 215 14.06 -11.11 6.04
C THR A 215 14.33 -11.73 7.41
N ARG A 216 15.34 -11.19 8.09
CA ARG A 216 15.74 -11.64 9.44
C ARG A 216 16.11 -10.49 10.37
N THR A 217 17.04 -9.63 9.96
CA THR A 217 17.59 -8.60 10.86
C THR A 217 17.83 -7.27 10.15
N GLN A 218 18.42 -7.30 8.96
CA GLN A 218 18.86 -6.09 8.27
C GLN A 218 17.73 -5.44 7.48
N ALA A 219 16.93 -6.24 6.78
CA ALA A 219 15.87 -5.76 5.90
C ALA A 219 14.46 -5.94 6.47
N MET A 220 14.33 -6.34 7.74
CA MET A 220 13.04 -6.52 8.42
C MET A 220 12.15 -5.28 8.25
N THR A 221 10.87 -5.48 7.92
CA THR A 221 9.88 -4.42 7.72
C THR A 221 9.12 -4.15 9.01
N ALA A 222 8.47 -2.98 9.09
CA ALA A 222 7.67 -2.58 10.25
C ALA A 222 6.57 -3.60 10.62
N PRO A 223 5.74 -4.13 9.69
CA PRO A 223 4.72 -5.12 10.06
C PRO A 223 5.31 -6.37 10.73
N VAL A 224 6.49 -6.82 10.28
CA VAL A 224 7.19 -7.96 10.89
C VAL A 224 7.75 -7.58 12.26
N ALA A 225 8.33 -6.39 12.38
CA ALA A 225 8.91 -5.90 13.63
C ALA A 225 7.88 -5.68 14.73
N VAL A 226 6.62 -5.34 14.41
CA VAL A 226 5.54 -5.20 15.41
C VAL A 226 5.31 -6.51 16.16
N VAL A 227 5.45 -7.67 15.50
CA VAL A 227 5.26 -8.97 16.15
C VAL A 227 6.30 -9.23 17.25
N ASN A 228 7.48 -8.60 17.18
CA ASN A 228 8.50 -8.72 18.25
C ASN A 228 8.10 -8.02 19.55
N PHE A 229 7.02 -7.23 19.57
CA PHE A 229 6.44 -6.66 20.79
C PHE A 229 5.42 -7.60 21.45
N MET A 230 5.12 -8.74 20.83
CA MET A 230 4.28 -9.81 21.36
C MET A 230 5.18 -10.88 21.99
N ASN A 231 5.79 -10.55 23.13
CA ASN A 231 6.74 -11.42 23.82
C ASN A 231 6.05 -12.43 24.76
N TYR A 232 6.81 -13.45 25.18
CA TYR A 232 6.33 -14.48 26.11
C TYR A 232 5.93 -13.93 27.49
N GLU A 233 6.56 -12.85 27.94
CA GLU A 233 6.26 -12.19 29.22
C GLU A 233 4.97 -11.35 29.18
N GLY A 234 4.42 -11.13 27.98
CA GLY A 234 3.25 -10.29 27.76
C GLY A 234 3.40 -9.44 26.51
N TRP A 235 2.28 -8.84 26.09
CA TRP A 235 2.26 -7.97 24.93
C TRP A 235 2.46 -6.52 25.36
N GLU A 236 3.38 -5.83 24.69
CA GLU A 236 3.67 -4.43 24.96
C GLU A 236 2.68 -3.52 24.23
N TRP A 237 1.41 -3.56 24.65
CA TRP A 237 0.30 -2.88 23.96
C TRP A 237 0.54 -1.39 23.72
N GLY A 238 1.20 -0.69 24.64
CA GLY A 238 1.53 0.72 24.46
C GLY A 238 2.52 0.97 23.31
N LYS A 239 3.38 0.00 22.97
CA LYS A 239 4.27 0.07 21.81
C LYS A 239 3.63 -0.44 20.52
N ILE A 240 2.65 -1.33 20.63
CA ILE A 240 1.89 -1.88 19.49
C ILE A 240 0.86 -0.86 18.97
N ALA A 241 0.27 -0.07 19.86
CA ALA A 241 -0.77 0.91 19.58
C ALA A 241 -0.24 2.22 18.97
#